data_AF-A0A426XBQ1-F1
#
_entry.id   AF-A0A426XBQ1-F1
#
_cell.length_a   1.000
_cell.length_b   1.000
_cell.length_c   1.000
_cell.angle_alpha   90.00
_cell.angle_beta   90.00
_cell.angle_gamma   90.00
#
_symmetry.space_group_name_H-M   'P 1'
#
loop_
_entity.id
_entity.type
_entity.pdbx_description
1 polymer ?
#
loop_
_entity_poly.entity_id
_entity_poly.type
_entity_poly.pdbx_seq_one_letter_code
_entity_poly.pdbx_strand_id
1 'polypeptide(L)'
;MKPRPQADEEEVDYFPTTPRKAQSIRWLVKLVTLLVVFMAGVVLGVSVSAHYTRHYNSRTELFFPRATYAGDCDKQCLSIKRFVQPTCSMHGMSDDELFWRATMVPIMAEYPFERVPKVAFLFMTKGPLPFVPLWDRFFKGHTGLYSIYVHTIPDYKLNVPETSAFYGRQIPSQVRSLDAQLILTQSFLLR
;
A
#
# COMPACT_ATOMS: atom_id res chain seq x y z
N MET A 1 -23.08 -79.52 -50.73
CA MET A 1 -22.13 -78.47 -50.33
C MET A 1 -21.61 -77.77 -51.60
N LYS A 2 -22.18 -76.62 -51.96
CA LYS A 2 -21.62 -75.73 -52.99
C LYS A 2 -22.21 -74.33 -52.81
N PRO A 3 -21.44 -73.32 -52.39
CA PRO A 3 -21.86 -71.94 -52.45
C PRO A 3 -21.26 -71.24 -53.68
N ARG A 4 -22.04 -70.32 -54.25
CA ARG A 4 -21.66 -69.28 -55.22
C ARG A 4 -22.51 -68.03 -54.91
N PRO A 5 -22.15 -66.83 -55.40
CA PRO A 5 -21.53 -65.77 -54.60
C PRO A 5 -22.30 -64.44 -54.71
N GLN A 6 -21.69 -63.35 -54.22
CA GLN A 6 -22.09 -61.92 -54.34
C GLN A 6 -23.28 -61.49 -53.46
N ALA A 7 -23.33 -60.26 -52.92
CA ALA A 7 -22.47 -59.08 -53.03
C ALA A 7 -22.54 -58.30 -51.68
N ASP A 8 -21.70 -57.26 -51.51
CA ASP A 8 -22.12 -55.85 -51.29
C ASP A 8 -22.77 -55.60 -49.90
N GLU A 9 -22.32 -54.70 -49.02
CA GLU A 9 -21.78 -53.35 -49.18
C GLU A 9 -20.84 -53.06 -47.98
N GLU A 10 -19.59 -52.68 -48.23
CA GLU A 10 -18.77 -51.99 -47.23
C GLU A 10 -19.00 -50.49 -47.45
N GLU A 11 -20.08 -49.97 -46.87
CA GLU A 11 -20.31 -48.53 -46.77
C GLU A 11 -19.28 -47.95 -45.80
N VAL A 12 -18.12 -47.56 -46.33
CA VAL A 12 -17.17 -46.72 -45.61
C VAL A 12 -17.82 -45.36 -45.45
N ASP A 13 -18.45 -45.19 -44.29
CA ASP A 13 -19.14 -44.00 -43.84
C ASP A 13 -18.12 -42.84 -43.67
N TYR A 14 -17.69 -42.27 -44.81
CA TYR A 14 -16.82 -41.09 -44.85
C TYR A 14 -17.64 -39.87 -44.46
N PHE A 15 -17.77 -39.62 -43.16
CA PHE A 15 -18.34 -38.38 -42.65
C PHE A 15 -17.43 -37.20 -43.04
N PRO A 16 -17.88 -36.26 -43.90
CA PRO A 16 -17.13 -35.05 -44.15
C PRO A 16 -17.21 -34.20 -42.88
N THR A 17 -16.09 -34.02 -42.19
CA THR A 17 -16.02 -33.08 -41.07
C THR A 17 -16.34 -31.69 -41.59
N THR A 18 -17.52 -31.19 -41.24
CA THR A 18 -18.01 -29.89 -41.70
C THR A 18 -17.01 -28.79 -41.30
N PRO A 19 -16.69 -27.84 -42.21
CA PRO A 19 -15.65 -26.82 -41.98
C PRO A 19 -15.96 -25.90 -40.78
N ARG A 20 -17.23 -25.84 -40.37
CA ARG A 20 -17.71 -25.08 -39.22
C ARG A 20 -17.18 -25.62 -37.89
N LYS A 21 -17.00 -26.95 -37.74
CA LYS A 21 -16.49 -27.56 -36.51
C LYS A 21 -14.98 -27.36 -36.35
N ALA A 22 -14.22 -27.37 -37.45
CA ALA A 22 -12.78 -27.13 -37.44
C ALA A 22 -12.40 -25.69 -37.06
N GLN A 23 -13.21 -24.70 -37.45
CA GLN A 23 -13.04 -23.31 -37.00
C GLN A 23 -13.36 -23.15 -35.50
N SER A 24 -14.43 -23.79 -35.04
CA SER A 24 -14.81 -23.81 -33.63
C SER A 24 -13.76 -24.50 -32.75
N ILE A 25 -13.19 -25.62 -33.19
CA ILE A 25 -12.12 -26.33 -32.46
C ILE A 25 -10.85 -25.47 -32.42
N ARG A 26 -10.49 -24.80 -33.52
CA ARG A 26 -9.35 -23.86 -33.53
C ARG A 26 -9.55 -22.69 -32.56
N TRP A 27 -10.78 -22.19 -32.41
CA TRP A 27 -11.11 -21.16 -31.43
C TRP A 27 -11.07 -21.67 -29.99
N LEU A 28 -11.60 -22.87 -29.75
CA LEU A 28 -11.57 -23.52 -28.44
C LEU A 28 -10.14 -23.81 -27.99
N VAL A 29 -9.28 -24.33 -28.85
CA VAL A 29 -7.87 -24.57 -28.53
C VAL A 29 -7.18 -23.24 -28.17
N LYS A 30 -7.43 -22.15 -28.91
CA LYS A 30 -6.89 -20.83 -28.57
C LYS A 30 -7.38 -20.31 -27.22
N LEU A 31 -8.66 -20.49 -26.89
CA LEU A 31 -9.21 -20.09 -25.59
C LEU A 31 -8.60 -20.91 -24.45
N VAL A 32 -8.46 -22.22 -24.63
CA VAL A 32 -7.84 -23.11 -23.63
C VAL A 32 -6.37 -22.76 -23.45
N THR A 33 -5.61 -22.53 -24.52
CA THR A 33 -4.21 -22.10 -24.42
C THR A 33 -4.08 -20.76 -23.69
N LEU A 34 -4.95 -19.79 -23.98
CA LEU A 34 -4.98 -18.50 -23.28
C LEU A 34 -5.24 -18.69 -21.78
N LEU A 35 -6.23 -19.49 -21.41
CA LEU A 35 -6.54 -19.79 -20.02
C LEU A 35 -5.36 -20.42 -19.27
N VAL A 36 -4.67 -21.38 -19.88
CA VAL A 36 -3.50 -22.03 -19.26
C VAL A 36 -2.37 -21.01 -19.02
N VAL A 37 -2.06 -20.17 -20.01
CA VAL A 37 -1.03 -19.12 -19.88
C VAL A 37 -1.42 -18.10 -18.82
N PHE A 38 -2.70 -17.70 -18.77
CA PHE A 38 -3.20 -16.78 -17.76
C PHE A 38 -3.07 -17.35 -16.34
N MET A 39 -3.44 -18.62 -16.13
CA MET A 39 -3.33 -19.27 -14.83
C MET A 39 -1.87 -19.39 -14.37
N ALA A 40 -0.95 -19.72 -15.28
CA ALA A 40 0.48 -19.72 -14.98
C ALA A 40 0.97 -18.31 -14.58
N GLY A 41 0.53 -17.27 -15.31
CA GLY A 41 0.82 -15.88 -14.99
C GLY A 41 0.30 -15.43 -13.62
N VAL A 42 -0.91 -15.85 -13.23
CA VAL A 42 -1.49 -15.57 -11.92
C VAL A 42 -0.67 -16.22 -10.80
N VAL A 43 -0.28 -17.49 -10.94
CA VAL A 43 0.53 -18.19 -9.92
C VAL A 43 1.91 -17.54 -9.75
N LEU A 44 2.54 -17.16 -10.85
CA LEU A 44 3.82 -16.44 -10.82
C LEU A 44 3.66 -15.06 -10.19
N GLY A 45 2.61 -14.32 -10.57
CA GLY A 45 2.30 -13.00 -10.01
C GLY A 45 2.03 -13.04 -8.51
N VAL A 46 1.24 -14.00 -8.03
CA VAL A 46 0.97 -14.20 -6.60
C VAL A 46 2.24 -14.59 -5.84
N SER A 47 3.08 -15.47 -6.38
CA SER A 47 4.34 -15.87 -5.72
C SER A 47 5.32 -14.70 -5.58
N VAL A 48 5.49 -13.90 -6.63
CA VAL A 48 6.34 -12.69 -6.60
C VAL A 48 5.76 -11.65 -5.64
N SER A 49 4.45 -11.44 -5.66
CA SER A 49 3.74 -10.53 -4.76
C SER A 49 3.89 -10.97 -3.30
N ALA A 50 3.79 -12.26 -2.99
CA ALA A 50 3.98 -12.79 -1.64
C ALA A 50 5.42 -12.55 -1.13
N HIS A 51 6.43 -12.75 -1.98
CA HIS A 51 7.82 -12.48 -1.63
C HIS A 51 8.08 -10.98 -1.38
N TYR A 52 7.52 -10.10 -2.21
CA TYR A 52 7.62 -8.65 -2.04
C TYR A 52 6.87 -8.16 -0.79
N THR A 53 5.65 -8.65 -0.58
CA THR A 53 4.80 -8.32 0.58
C THR A 53 5.47 -8.70 1.91
N ARG A 54 6.19 -9.83 1.96
CA ARG A 54 6.94 -10.25 3.15
C ARG A 54 8.10 -9.29 3.49
N HIS A 55 8.74 -8.68 2.50
CA HIS A 55 9.79 -7.69 2.73
C HIS A 55 9.22 -6.38 3.31
N TYR A 56 8.08 -5.89 2.80
CA TYR A 56 7.45 -4.66 3.29
C TYR A 56 6.79 -4.80 4.66
N ASN A 57 6.12 -5.92 4.95
CA ASN A 57 5.44 -6.11 6.25
C ASN A 57 6.42 -6.06 7.44
N SER A 58 7.69 -6.46 7.25
CA SER A 58 8.71 -6.36 8.30
C SER A 58 9.03 -4.91 8.73
N ARG A 59 8.73 -3.92 7.88
CA ARG A 59 9.02 -2.49 8.11
C ARG A 59 7.84 -1.71 8.67
N THR A 60 6.61 -2.20 8.56
CA THR A 60 5.40 -1.49 9.01
C THR A 60 5.15 -1.61 10.52
N GLU A 61 5.71 -2.63 11.17
CA GLU A 61 5.69 -2.78 12.65
C GLU A 61 6.47 -1.67 13.38
N LEU A 62 7.29 -0.87 12.68
CA LEU A 62 8.02 0.26 13.26
C LEU A 62 7.19 1.55 13.36
N PHE A 63 6.06 1.65 12.65
CA PHE A 63 5.24 2.88 12.62
C PHE A 63 4.14 2.93 13.68
N PHE A 64 3.77 1.80 14.28
CA PHE A 64 2.80 1.74 15.37
C PHE A 64 3.45 1.17 16.64
N PRO A 65 4.22 1.98 17.40
CA PRO A 65 4.69 1.55 18.72
C PRO A 65 3.47 1.38 19.64
N ARG A 66 2.96 0.14 19.71
CA ARG A 66 1.85 -0.29 20.59
C ARG A 66 2.08 0.04 22.07
N ALA A 67 3.31 0.39 22.45
CA ALA A 67 3.73 0.51 23.83
C ALA A 67 3.89 1.95 24.37
N THR A 68 3.56 3.01 23.63
CA THR A 68 3.91 4.39 24.09
C THR A 68 2.76 5.24 24.64
N TYR A 69 1.51 4.76 24.63
CA TYR A 69 0.37 5.48 25.24
C TYR A 69 -0.45 4.65 26.22
N ALA A 70 0.09 3.53 26.73
CA ALA A 70 -0.52 2.81 27.84
C ALA A 70 0.01 3.37 29.16
N GLY A 71 -0.38 4.61 29.49
CA GLY A 71 -0.38 5.04 30.88
C GLY A 71 -1.41 4.19 31.62
N ASP A 72 -0.93 3.30 32.49
CA ASP A 72 -1.68 2.62 33.55
C ASP A 72 -3.14 2.24 33.22
N CYS A 73 -3.38 1.70 32.02
CA CYS A 73 -4.64 1.07 31.67
C CYS A 73 -4.37 -0.42 31.59
N ASP A 74 -5.06 -1.14 32.46
CA ASP A 74 -4.95 -2.59 32.67
C ASP A 74 -4.79 -3.34 31.33
N LYS A 75 -3.94 -4.37 31.32
CA LYS A 75 -3.34 -5.02 30.14
C LYS A 75 -4.35 -5.67 29.16
N GLN A 76 -5.64 -5.49 29.41
CA GLN A 76 -6.77 -5.98 28.63
C GLN A 76 -7.21 -5.06 27.48
N CYS A 77 -6.61 -3.86 27.31
CA CYS A 77 -6.97 -2.95 26.20
C CYS A 77 -6.47 -3.38 24.81
N LEU A 78 -5.73 -4.49 24.69
CA LEU A 78 -5.06 -4.89 23.44
C LEU A 78 -5.86 -5.87 22.57
N SER A 79 -7.13 -6.16 22.89
CA SER A 79 -7.97 -7.07 22.09
C SER A 79 -8.70 -6.35 20.96
N ILE A 80 -8.65 -6.90 19.75
CA ILE A 80 -9.31 -6.32 18.56
C ILE A 80 -10.80 -6.05 18.79
N LYS A 81 -11.46 -6.93 19.57
CA LYS A 81 -12.89 -6.80 19.90
C LYS A 81 -13.22 -5.54 20.72
N ARG A 82 -12.24 -4.96 21.43
CA ARG A 82 -12.42 -3.76 22.25
C ARG A 82 -12.13 -2.44 21.54
N PHE A 83 -11.65 -2.46 20.29
CA PHE A 83 -11.64 -1.25 19.44
C PHE A 83 -13.04 -0.82 19.04
N VAL A 84 -13.98 -1.77 18.97
CA VAL A 84 -15.39 -1.50 18.68
C VAL A 84 -16.12 -1.00 19.93
N GLN A 85 -15.68 -1.42 21.12
CA GLN A 85 -16.28 -1.00 22.38
C GLN A 85 -15.20 -0.87 23.47
N PRO A 86 -14.61 0.32 23.62
CA PRO A 86 -13.56 0.55 24.62
C PRO A 86 -14.16 0.48 26.02
N THR A 87 -13.62 -0.38 26.88
CA THR A 87 -14.08 -0.54 28.27
C THR A 87 -13.48 0.50 29.22
N CYS A 88 -12.46 1.23 28.76
CA CYS A 88 -11.81 2.30 29.51
C CYS A 88 -11.91 3.58 28.69
N SER A 89 -13.07 4.23 28.75
CA SER A 89 -13.27 5.53 28.15
C SER A 89 -12.62 6.58 29.05
N MET A 90 -11.57 7.25 28.57
CA MET A 90 -10.95 8.39 29.27
C MET A 90 -11.85 9.64 29.27
N HIS A 91 -13.06 9.54 28.71
CA HIS A 91 -14.08 10.59 28.67
C HIS A 91 -15.41 10.07 29.22
N GLY A 92 -16.21 10.96 29.81
CA GLY A 92 -17.56 10.66 30.31
C GLY A 92 -18.69 10.77 29.26
N MET A 93 -18.35 10.97 27.98
CA MET A 93 -19.32 11.10 26.88
C MET A 93 -19.83 9.73 26.41
N SER A 94 -21.10 9.66 25.98
CA SER A 94 -21.69 8.47 25.35
C SER A 94 -21.29 8.31 23.89
N ASP A 95 -21.42 7.08 23.35
CA ASP A 95 -21.10 6.81 21.94
C ASP A 95 -21.97 7.63 20.97
N ASP A 96 -23.23 7.89 21.28
CA ASP A 96 -24.11 8.75 20.48
C ASP A 96 -23.63 10.20 20.48
N GLU A 97 -23.12 10.70 21.61
CA GLU A 97 -22.57 12.05 21.72
C GLU A 97 -21.24 12.15 20.96
N LEU A 98 -20.37 11.15 21.06
CA LEU A 98 -19.15 11.07 20.24
C LEU A 98 -19.47 11.00 18.75
N PHE A 99 -20.45 10.18 18.38
CA PHE A 99 -20.90 10.04 17.00
C PHE A 99 -21.48 11.36 16.50
N TRP A 100 -22.30 12.05 17.29
CA TRP A 100 -22.78 13.39 16.96
C TRP A 100 -21.63 14.38 16.80
N ARG A 101 -20.63 14.38 17.68
CA ARG A 101 -19.43 15.23 17.57
C ARG A 101 -18.55 14.90 16.37
N ALA A 102 -18.42 13.62 16.01
CA ALA A 102 -17.65 13.17 14.85
C ALA A 102 -18.39 13.41 13.53
N THR A 103 -19.73 13.34 13.54
CA THR A 103 -20.58 13.61 12.37
C THR A 103 -20.77 15.09 12.13
N MET A 104 -20.59 15.93 13.16
CA MET A 104 -20.29 17.34 12.95
C MET A 104 -18.91 17.49 12.29
N VAL A 105 -18.86 17.26 10.98
CA VAL A 105 -17.94 18.01 10.10
C VAL A 105 -18.11 19.46 10.53
N PRO A 106 -17.03 20.23 10.81
CA PRO A 106 -17.20 21.57 11.36
C PRO A 106 -17.99 22.41 10.35
N ILE A 107 -19.30 22.52 10.55
CA ILE A 107 -20.21 23.42 9.84
C ILE A 107 -19.94 24.79 10.45
N MET A 108 -18.72 25.30 10.32
CA MET A 108 -18.52 26.72 10.56
C MET A 108 -18.96 27.41 9.28
N ALA A 109 -20.08 28.14 9.40
CA ALA A 109 -20.66 28.88 8.29
C ALA A 109 -19.65 29.87 7.69
N GLU A 110 -18.74 30.40 8.51
CA GLU A 110 -17.70 31.33 8.08
C GLU A 110 -16.47 31.19 8.97
N TYR A 111 -15.30 31.03 8.36
CA TYR A 111 -14.03 31.05 9.09
C TYR A 111 -13.50 32.48 9.16
N PRO A 112 -12.82 32.88 10.26
CA PRO A 112 -12.27 34.23 10.41
C PRO A 112 -11.08 34.52 9.46
N PHE A 113 -10.82 33.63 8.51
CA PHE A 113 -9.78 33.72 7.50
C PHE A 113 -10.25 33.01 6.23
N GLU A 114 -9.78 33.49 5.08
CA GLU A 114 -10.03 32.82 3.80
C GLU A 114 -9.43 31.42 3.80
N ARG A 115 -10.30 30.42 3.68
CA ARG A 115 -9.89 29.03 3.56
C ARG A 115 -9.56 28.71 2.12
N VAL A 116 -8.27 28.80 1.82
CA VAL A 116 -7.75 28.26 0.56
C VAL A 116 -7.60 26.74 0.71
N PRO A 117 -8.27 25.92 -0.12
CA PRO A 117 -8.09 24.47 -0.09
C PRO A 117 -6.63 24.15 -0.43
N LYS A 118 -5.90 23.61 0.56
CA LYS A 118 -4.46 23.40 0.49
C LYS A 118 -4.12 21.92 0.58
N VAL A 119 -3.31 21.44 -0.36
CA VAL A 119 -2.85 20.04 -0.38
C VAL A 119 -1.52 19.90 0.35
N ALA A 120 -1.44 18.98 1.31
CA ALA A 120 -0.20 18.68 2.02
C ALA A 120 0.53 17.49 1.37
N PHE A 121 1.78 17.71 0.94
CA PHE A 121 2.66 16.67 0.40
C PHE A 121 3.70 16.30 1.45
N LEU A 122 3.81 14.99 1.73
CA LEU A 122 4.77 14.43 2.67
C LEU A 122 5.77 13.54 1.93
N PHE A 123 7.03 13.95 1.93
CA PHE A 123 8.13 13.19 1.33
C PHE A 123 8.97 12.57 2.43
N MET A 124 8.94 11.23 2.54
CA MET A 124 9.79 10.48 3.46
C MET A 124 11.00 9.92 2.69
N THR A 125 12.18 10.49 2.90
CA THR A 125 13.40 10.05 2.19
C THR A 125 14.52 9.74 3.16
N LYS A 126 15.37 8.76 2.83
CA LYS A 126 16.59 8.48 3.60
C LYS A 126 17.83 9.19 3.05
N GLY A 127 17.67 9.96 1.97
CA GLY A 127 18.75 10.60 1.25
C GLY A 127 18.18 11.61 0.25
N PRO A 128 18.86 11.86 -0.88
CA PRO A 128 18.41 12.83 -1.86
C PRO A 128 17.01 12.51 -2.38
N LEU A 129 16.17 13.54 -2.41
CA LEU A 129 14.79 13.43 -2.87
C LEU A 129 14.81 13.05 -4.37
N PRO A 130 14.23 11.91 -4.76
CA PRO A 130 14.17 11.52 -6.16
C PRO A 130 13.26 12.48 -6.93
N PHE A 131 13.59 12.72 -8.20
CA PHE A 131 12.79 13.54 -9.12
C PHE A 131 12.57 14.99 -8.68
N VAL A 132 13.46 15.59 -7.88
CA VAL A 132 13.40 17.02 -7.50
C VAL A 132 13.09 17.95 -8.68
N PRO A 133 13.75 17.83 -9.85
CA PRO A 133 13.47 18.72 -10.98
C PRO A 133 12.05 18.59 -11.55
N LEU A 134 11.45 17.40 -11.45
CA LEU A 134 10.07 17.16 -11.88
C LEU A 134 9.10 17.80 -10.90
N TRP A 135 9.32 17.57 -9.61
CA TRP A 135 8.48 18.14 -8.56
C TRP A 135 8.56 19.67 -8.53
N ASP A 136 9.74 20.26 -8.73
CA ASP A 136 9.89 21.71 -8.84
C ASP A 136 9.04 22.29 -9.98
N ARG A 137 8.94 21.59 -11.12
CA ARG A 137 8.06 21.99 -12.23
C ARG A 137 6.59 21.83 -11.88
N PHE A 138 6.22 20.77 -11.16
CA PHE A 138 4.85 20.53 -10.70
C PHE A 138 4.36 21.63 -9.75
N PHE A 139 5.21 22.04 -8.80
CA PHE A 139 4.87 23.05 -7.80
C PHE A 139 4.98 24.49 -8.32
N LYS A 140 5.69 24.71 -9.44
CA LYS A 140 5.86 26.03 -10.03
C LYS A 140 4.50 26.65 -10.40
N GLY A 141 4.24 27.86 -9.88
CA GLY A 141 3.01 28.61 -10.15
C GLY A 141 1.82 28.27 -9.24
N HIS A 142 1.95 27.28 -8.34
CA HIS A 142 0.88 26.86 -7.43
C HIS A 142 1.08 27.37 -5.99
N THR A 143 1.81 28.46 -5.81
CA THR A 143 2.19 29.01 -4.50
C THR A 143 0.94 29.31 -3.66
N GLY A 144 0.91 28.80 -2.42
CA GLY A 144 -0.24 28.97 -1.51
C GLY A 144 -1.26 27.84 -1.54
N LEU A 145 -1.32 27.05 -2.61
CA LEU A 145 -2.23 25.90 -2.75
C LEU A 145 -1.66 24.58 -2.20
N TYR A 146 -0.39 24.59 -1.77
CA TYR A 146 0.26 23.40 -1.22
C TYR A 146 1.15 23.70 -0.01
N SER A 147 1.32 22.69 0.84
CA SER A 147 2.38 22.62 1.86
C SER A 147 3.23 21.39 1.58
N ILE A 148 4.54 21.54 1.69
CA ILE A 148 5.50 20.43 1.52
C ILE A 148 6.20 20.20 2.83
N TYR A 149 6.28 18.93 3.23
CA TYR A 149 7.02 18.46 4.39
C TYR A 149 7.98 17.37 3.92
N VAL A 150 9.27 17.55 4.16
CA VAL A 150 10.30 16.57 3.78
C VAL A 150 10.90 15.97 5.05
N HIS A 151 10.55 14.73 5.36
CA HIS A 151 11.17 13.99 6.45
C HIS A 151 12.40 13.25 5.96
N THR A 152 13.54 13.57 6.57
CA THR A 152 14.82 12.95 6.27
C THR A 152 15.44 12.32 7.51
N ILE A 153 16.39 11.42 7.31
CA ILE A 153 17.29 10.99 8.39
C ILE A 153 18.05 12.21 8.97
N PRO A 154 18.44 12.18 10.26
CA PRO A 154 19.08 13.34 10.93
C PRO A 154 20.39 13.76 10.27
N ASP A 155 21.13 12.80 9.71
CA ASP A 155 22.46 13.02 9.12
C ASP A 155 22.40 13.57 7.69
N TYR A 156 21.21 13.60 7.08
CA TYR A 156 21.05 14.09 5.71
C TYR A 156 20.56 15.54 5.72
N LYS A 157 21.23 16.41 4.97
CA LYS A 157 20.81 17.80 4.71
C LYS A 157 20.35 17.94 3.27
N LEU A 158 19.16 18.48 3.08
CA LEU A 158 18.60 18.69 1.76
C LEU A 158 19.20 19.97 1.15
N ASN A 159 20.08 19.79 0.15
CA ASN A 159 20.69 20.90 -0.58
C ASN A 159 19.86 21.22 -1.82
N VAL A 160 18.99 22.22 -1.72
CA VAL A 160 18.14 22.71 -2.82
C VAL A 160 18.30 24.23 -2.97
N PRO A 161 18.17 24.79 -4.19
CA PRO A 161 18.24 26.23 -4.38
C PRO A 161 17.06 26.93 -3.69
N GLU A 162 17.23 28.20 -3.31
CA GLU A 162 16.19 28.99 -2.63
C GLU A 162 14.90 29.14 -3.44
N THR A 163 15.02 29.02 -4.76
CA THR A 163 13.90 29.07 -5.70
C THR A 163 13.10 27.76 -5.76
N SER A 164 13.58 26.67 -5.17
CA SER A 164 12.91 25.37 -5.17
C SER A 164 11.75 25.34 -4.19
N ALA A 165 10.71 24.58 -4.53
CA ALA A 165 9.56 24.37 -3.64
C ALA A 165 9.94 23.67 -2.32
N PHE A 166 11.10 23.00 -2.28
CA PHE A 166 11.60 22.25 -1.14
C PHE A 166 12.47 23.06 -0.18
N TYR A 167 12.83 24.30 -0.53
CA TYR A 167 13.71 25.12 0.30
C TYR A 167 13.09 25.40 1.68
N GLY A 168 13.84 25.10 2.75
CA GLY A 168 13.39 25.28 4.14
C GLY A 168 12.22 24.38 4.55
N ARG A 169 11.90 23.32 3.80
CA ARG A 169 10.78 22.39 4.09
C ARG A 169 11.21 21.08 4.74
N GLN A 170 12.48 20.98 5.13
CA GLN A 170 13.06 19.78 5.72
C GLN A 170 12.75 19.70 7.23
N ILE A 171 12.30 18.52 7.67
CA ILE A 171 12.10 18.17 9.07
C ILE A 171 13.02 16.98 9.40
N PRO A 172 14.10 17.19 10.16
CA PRO A 172 15.02 16.11 10.52
C PRO A 172 14.32 15.11 11.45
N SER A 173 14.47 13.81 11.18
CA SER A 173 14.00 12.77 12.09
C SER A 173 14.91 12.67 13.31
N GLN A 174 14.36 12.29 14.47
CA GLN A 174 15.15 12.06 15.67
C GLN A 174 16.01 10.79 15.55
N VAL A 175 17.25 10.86 16.02
CA VAL A 175 18.11 9.68 16.20
C VAL A 175 17.48 8.83 17.31
N ARG A 176 16.95 7.65 16.97
CA ARG A 176 16.63 6.64 17.98
C ARG A 176 17.90 5.87 18.29
N SER A 177 18.62 6.31 19.31
CA SER A 177 19.73 5.55 19.86
C SER A 177 19.16 4.34 20.61
N LEU A 178 19.19 3.16 19.97
CA LEU A 178 19.04 1.89 20.68
C LEU A 178 20.31 1.55 21.49
N ASP A 179 21.39 2.33 21.33
CA ASP A 179 22.72 2.05 21.86
C ASP A 179 23.18 3.01 22.96
N ALA A 180 22.28 3.86 23.50
CA ALA A 180 22.64 4.76 24.60
C ALA A 180 23.04 4.00 25.88
N GLN A 181 22.60 2.74 26.04
CA GLN A 181 23.01 1.86 27.13
C GLN A 181 24.44 1.29 26.95
N LEU A 182 24.94 1.20 25.70
CA LEU A 182 26.26 0.64 25.38
C LEU A 182 27.38 1.68 25.49
N ILE A 183 27.08 2.97 25.28
CA ILE A 183 28.07 4.05 25.41
C ILE A 183 28.32 4.41 26.89
N LEU A 184 27.30 4.26 27.75
CA LEU A 184 27.45 4.51 29.19
C LEU A 184 28.15 3.38 29.94
N THR A 185 28.09 2.13 29.45
CA THR A 185 28.77 1.01 30.10
C THR A 185 30.29 0.98 29.83
N GLN A 186 30.76 1.45 28.67
CA GLN A 186 32.21 1.59 28.41
C GLN A 186 32.85 2.78 29.15
N SER A 187 32.09 3.84 29.45
CA SER A 187 32.60 4.99 30.20
C SER A 187 32.60 4.77 31.73
N PHE A 188 31.78 3.85 32.24
CA PHE A 188 31.77 3.46 33.67
C PHE A 188 32.77 2.34 34.02
N LEU A 189 33.31 1.62 33.02
CA LEU A 189 34.34 0.58 33.23
C LEU A 189 35.79 1.08 33.07
N LEU A 190 35.99 2.36 32.74
CA LEU A 190 37.30 3.00 32.66
C LEU A 190 37.49 4.12 33.72
N ARG A 191 36.86 3.97 34.89
CA ARG A 191 37.12 4.83 36.05
C ARG A 191 37.24 4.03 37.33
#